data_AF-A0A2I1DX46-F1
#
_entry.id   AF-A0A2I1DX46-F1
#
_cell.length_a   1.000
_cell.length_b   1.000
_cell.length_c   1.000
_cell.angle_alpha   90.00
_cell.angle_beta   90.00
_cell.angle_gamma   90.00
#
_symmetry.space_group_name_H-M   'P 1'
#
loop_
_entity.id
_entity.type
_entity.pdbx_description
1 polymer ?
#
loop_
_entity_poly.entity_id
_entity_poly.type
_entity_poly.pdbx_seq_one_letter_code
_entity_poly.pdbx_strand_id
1 'polypeptide(L)'
;MPATRKHLHISKPRRRQRSVSLTTRASRCGVKNYVNVLKSVHPSVETFFPVTKQYLQEYIDAKKKQGTIKANSLDQYFQHIESYNMALGH
;
A
#
# COMPACT_ATOMS: atom_id res chain seq x y z
N MET A 1 10.65 52.57 -19.61
CA MET A 1 10.24 51.84 -18.39
C MET A 1 9.90 50.40 -18.78
N PRO A 2 10.73 49.38 -18.51
CA PRO A 2 10.32 48.00 -18.75
C PRO A 2 9.69 47.41 -17.48
N ALA A 3 8.46 46.92 -17.61
CA ALA A 3 7.76 46.23 -16.54
C ALA A 3 8.47 44.90 -16.21
N THR A 4 8.82 44.73 -14.94
CA THR A 4 9.47 43.53 -14.41
C THR A 4 8.53 42.33 -14.51
N ARG A 5 8.93 41.37 -15.36
CA ARG A 5 8.25 40.07 -15.52
C ARG A 5 8.42 39.28 -14.23
N LYS A 6 7.41 39.29 -13.36
CA LYS A 6 7.38 38.50 -12.12
C LYS A 6 7.44 37.01 -12.47
N HIS A 7 8.57 36.39 -12.19
CA HIS A 7 8.77 34.95 -12.29
C HIS A 7 7.93 34.30 -11.17
N LEU A 8 6.77 33.75 -11.53
CA LEU A 8 5.94 32.97 -10.60
C LEU A 8 6.68 31.68 -10.26
N HIS A 9 7.32 31.65 -9.10
CA HIS A 9 7.78 30.41 -8.48
C HIS A 9 6.54 29.62 -8.06
N ILE A 10 6.06 28.77 -8.97
CA ILE A 10 5.03 27.77 -8.65
C ILE A 10 5.73 26.73 -7.77
N SER A 11 5.58 26.92 -6.45
CA SER A 11 5.93 25.93 -5.43
C SER A 11 5.30 24.60 -5.84
N LYS A 12 6.13 23.59 -6.10
CA LYS A 12 5.69 22.23 -6.45
C LYS A 12 4.58 21.81 -5.47
N PRO A 13 3.41 21.34 -5.93
CA PRO A 13 2.35 20.92 -5.03
C PRO A 13 2.90 19.80 -4.14
N ARG A 14 2.99 20.10 -2.84
CA ARG A 14 3.26 19.16 -1.76
C ARG A 14 2.37 17.95 -2.02
N ARG A 15 2.99 16.79 -2.29
CA ARG A 15 2.35 15.52 -2.64
C ARG A 15 1.35 15.19 -1.53
N ARG A 16 0.10 15.66 -1.67
CA ARG A 16 -1.02 15.25 -0.82
C ARG A 16 -1.03 13.74 -0.91
N GLN A 17 -0.94 13.06 0.24
CA GLN A 17 -1.24 11.63 0.32
C GLN A 17 -2.63 11.46 -0.27
N ARG A 18 -2.70 11.06 -1.54
CA ARG A 18 -3.96 10.69 -2.17
C ARG A 18 -4.38 9.46 -1.40
N SER A 19 -5.48 9.58 -0.66
CA SER A 19 -6.21 8.44 -0.12
C SER A 19 -6.29 7.40 -1.22
N VAL A 20 -5.66 6.26 -0.98
CA VAL A 20 -5.52 5.21 -1.97
C VAL A 20 -6.91 4.66 -2.22
N SER A 21 -7.47 4.92 -3.40
CA SER A 21 -8.84 4.53 -3.68
C SER A 21 -8.96 3.01 -3.74
N LEU A 22 -9.82 2.47 -2.88
CA LEU A 22 -10.07 1.04 -2.68
C LEU A 22 -10.61 0.35 -3.93
N THR A 23 -11.27 1.11 -4.81
CA THR A 23 -11.86 0.59 -6.05
C THR A 23 -10.83 0.45 -7.17
N THR A 24 -9.64 1.04 -7.01
CA THR A 24 -8.58 0.95 -8.01
C THR A 24 -8.10 -0.49 -8.18
N ARG A 25 -7.76 -0.85 -9.42
CA ARG A 25 -7.19 -2.17 -9.73
C ARG A 25 -5.91 -2.44 -8.93
N ALA A 26 -5.08 -1.42 -8.73
CA ALA A 26 -3.86 -1.51 -7.92
C ALA A 26 -4.16 -1.92 -6.47
N SER A 27 -5.19 -1.34 -5.84
CA SER A 27 -5.59 -1.69 -4.49
C SER A 27 -6.05 -3.15 -4.36
N ARG A 28 -6.89 -3.59 -5.30
CA ARG A 28 -7.34 -4.99 -5.36
C ARG A 28 -6.17 -5.95 -5.58
N CYS A 29 -5.21 -5.59 -6.43
CA CYS A 29 -4.00 -6.37 -6.65
C CYS A 29 -3.13 -6.47 -5.39
N GLY A 30 -2.95 -5.38 -4.64
CA GLY A 30 -2.17 -5.37 -3.40
C GLY A 30 -2.78 -6.26 -2.32
N VAL A 31 -4.08 -6.11 -2.07
CA VAL A 31 -4.81 -6.93 -1.09
C VAL A 31 -4.82 -8.41 -1.48
N LYS A 32 -5.08 -8.72 -2.76
CA LYS A 32 -5.04 -10.11 -3.25
C LYS A 32 -3.65 -10.73 -3.11
N ASN A 33 -2.59 -9.94 -3.33
CA ASN A 33 -1.23 -10.42 -3.15
C ASN A 33 -0.95 -10.79 -1.70
N TYR A 34 -1.35 -9.94 -0.75
CA TYR A 34 -1.27 -10.20 0.68
C TYR A 34 -1.98 -11.50 1.07
N VAL A 35 -3.25 -11.64 0.70
CA VAL A 35 -4.04 -12.84 0.99
C VAL A 35 -3.40 -14.09 0.39
N ASN A 36 -2.95 -14.05 -0.87
CA ASN A 36 -2.33 -15.21 -1.51
C ASN A 36 -1.02 -15.64 -0.83
N VAL A 37 -0.19 -14.67 -0.42
CA VAL A 37 1.05 -14.96 0.29
C VAL A 37 0.75 -15.59 1.65
N LEU A 38 -0.18 -15.02 2.41
CA LEU A 38 -0.53 -15.60 3.71
C LEU A 38 -1.26 -16.94 3.60
N LYS A 39 -2.08 -17.16 2.57
CA LYS A 39 -2.66 -18.50 2.28
C LYS A 39 -1.59 -19.55 2.01
N SER A 40 -0.46 -19.17 1.43
CA SER A 40 0.65 -20.11 1.22
C SER A 40 1.35 -20.51 2.52
N VAL A 41 1.29 -19.65 3.55
CA VAL A 41 1.86 -19.90 4.89
C VAL A 41 0.84 -20.59 5.79
N HIS A 42 -0.43 -20.16 5.72
CA HIS A 42 -1.54 -20.61 6.54
C HIS A 42 -2.73 -21.03 5.65
N PRO A 43 -2.69 -22.22 5.04
CA PRO A 43 -3.75 -22.67 4.14
C PRO A 43 -5.09 -22.89 4.84
N SER A 44 -5.07 -23.16 6.16
CA SER A 44 -6.25 -23.41 6.98
C SER A 44 -6.96 -22.15 7.46
N VAL A 45 -6.39 -20.96 7.24
CA VAL A 45 -6.96 -19.69 7.68
C VAL A 45 -7.91 -19.14 6.61
N GLU A 46 -9.16 -18.91 7.01
CA GLU A 46 -10.23 -18.46 6.12
C GLU A 46 -10.09 -16.97 5.77
N THR A 47 -9.73 -16.14 6.75
CA THR A 47 -9.54 -14.68 6.59
C THR A 47 -8.29 -14.18 7.31
N PHE A 48 -7.60 -13.23 6.67
CA PHE A 48 -6.43 -12.51 7.23
C PHE A 48 -6.77 -11.07 7.64
N PHE A 49 -8.07 -10.82 7.82
CA PHE A 49 -8.66 -9.58 8.31
C PHE A 49 -9.45 -9.87 9.60
N PRO A 50 -9.35 -9.03 10.65
CA PRO A 50 -8.59 -7.79 10.74
C PRO A 50 -7.08 -8.01 10.62
N VAL A 51 -6.38 -7.03 10.04
CA VAL A 51 -4.93 -7.09 9.84
C VAL A 51 -4.24 -6.98 11.19
N THR A 52 -3.50 -8.02 11.58
CA THR A 52 -2.73 -8.05 12.81
C THR A 52 -1.25 -7.77 12.54
N LYS A 53 -0.52 -7.32 13.56
CA LYS A 53 0.95 -7.16 13.48
C LYS A 53 1.64 -8.47 13.09
N GLN A 54 1.12 -9.61 13.56
CA GLN A 54 1.65 -10.92 13.22
C GLN A 54 1.52 -11.21 11.72
N TYR A 55 0.33 -11.04 11.14
CA TYR A 55 0.13 -11.30 9.71
C TYR A 55 0.93 -10.35 8.81
N LEU A 56 1.11 -9.08 9.21
CA LEU A 56 1.99 -8.15 8.49
C LEU A 56 3.45 -8.60 8.55
N GLN A 57 3.92 -9.03 9.71
CA GLN A 57 5.28 -9.53 9.88
C GLN A 57 5.53 -10.78 9.05
N GLU A 58 4.61 -11.75 9.08
CA GLU A 58 4.70 -12.97 8.27
C GLU A 58 4.66 -12.67 6.76
N TYR A 59 3.85 -11.70 6.33
CA TYR A 59 3.84 -11.23 4.96
C TYR A 59 5.20 -10.63 4.56
N ILE A 60 5.79 -9.78 5.39
CA ILE A 60 7.14 -9.22 5.17
C ILE A 60 8.17 -10.33 5.05
N ASP A 61 8.15 -11.29 5.97
CA ASP A 61 9.14 -12.36 6.03
C ASP A 61 8.99 -13.31 4.83
N ALA A 62 7.76 -13.63 4.42
CA ALA A 62 7.50 -14.39 3.20
C ALA A 62 7.99 -13.64 1.96
N LYS A 63 7.80 -12.32 1.89
CA LYS A 63 8.29 -11.49 0.78
C LYS A 63 9.81 -11.35 0.75
N LYS A 64 10.45 -11.26 1.92
CA LYS A 64 11.91 -11.27 2.04
C LYS A 64 12.48 -12.62 1.58
N LYS A 65 11.86 -13.74 1.98
CA LYS A 65 12.24 -15.09 1.51
C LYS A 65 12.10 -15.25 -0.01
N GLN A 66 11.11 -14.60 -0.63
CA GLN A 66 10.94 -14.59 -2.09
C GLN A 66 11.98 -13.74 -2.84
N GLY A 67 12.81 -12.95 -2.14
CA GLY A 67 13.94 -12.21 -2.74
C GLY A 67 13.58 -11.13 -3.77
N THR A 68 12.29 -10.81 -3.95
CA THR A 68 11.78 -10.06 -5.12
C THR A 68 11.14 -8.72 -4.81
N ILE A 69 11.16 -8.26 -3.55
CA ILE A 69 10.54 -6.98 -3.19
C ILE A 69 11.52 -5.81 -3.25
N LYS A 70 11.13 -4.79 -4.03
CA LYS A 70 11.67 -3.42 -3.94
C LYS A 70 10.94 -2.67 -2.82
N ALA A 71 11.67 -1.94 -1.97
CA ALA A 71 11.12 -1.22 -0.82
C ALA A 71 9.89 -0.35 -1.17
N ASN A 72 9.96 0.41 -2.27
CA ASN A 72 8.86 1.27 -2.73
C ASN A 72 7.56 0.50 -3.06
N SER A 73 7.66 -0.77 -3.45
CA SER A 73 6.50 -1.62 -3.72
C SER A 73 5.88 -2.17 -2.44
N LEU A 74 6.68 -2.37 -1.39
CA LEU A 74 6.21 -2.84 -0.09
C LEU A 74 5.31 -1.78 0.57
N ASP A 75 5.74 -0.52 0.57
CA ASP A 75 4.95 0.60 1.13
C ASP A 75 3.60 0.75 0.43
N GLN A 76 3.56 0.58 -0.90
CA GLN A 76 2.30 0.60 -1.64
C GLN A 76 1.38 -0.55 -1.22
N TYR A 77 1.93 -1.76 -1.04
CA TYR A 77 1.13 -2.88 -0.55
C TYR A 77 0.57 -2.63 0.85
N PHE A 78 1.35 -2.08 1.77
CA PHE A 78 0.83 -1.71 3.10
C PHE A 78 -0.29 -0.70 3.03
N GLN A 79 -0.13 0.37 2.24
CA GLN A 79 -1.19 1.35 2.06
C GLN A 79 -2.48 0.73 1.52
N HIS A 80 -2.37 -0.22 0.59
CA HIS A 80 -3.53 -0.95 0.06
C HIS A 80 -4.19 -1.86 1.10
N ILE A 81 -3.39 -2.58 1.89
CA ILE A 81 -3.86 -3.48 2.96
C ILE A 81 -4.54 -2.69 4.08
N GLU A 82 -3.91 -1.63 4.57
CA GLU A 82 -4.45 -0.77 5.62
C GLU A 82 -5.75 -0.10 5.17
N SER A 83 -5.76 0.49 3.97
CA SER A 83 -6.96 1.12 3.44
C SER A 83 -8.12 0.12 3.39
N TYR A 84 -7.84 -1.13 3.00
CA TYR A 84 -8.86 -2.18 2.91
C TYR A 84 -9.32 -2.65 4.29
N ASN A 85 -8.42 -2.75 5.26
CA ASN A 85 -8.77 -3.04 6.65
C ASN A 85 -9.72 -1.98 7.22
N MET A 86 -9.41 -0.70 6.99
CA MET A 86 -10.29 0.41 7.40
C MET A 86 -11.65 0.37 6.68
N ALA A 87 -11.67 -0.03 5.41
CA ALA A 87 -12.90 -0.18 4.63
C ALA A 87 -13.85 -1.26 5.19
N LEU A 88 -13.29 -2.30 5.82
CA LEU A 88 -14.03 -3.35 6.50
C LEU A 88 -14.53 -2.93 7.89
N GLY A 89 -14.13 -1.74 8.38
CA GLY A 89 -14.51 -1.23 9.70
C GLY A 89 -13.59 -1.69 10.84
N HIS A 90 -12.34 -2.04 10.52
CA HIS A 90 -11.32 -2.47 11.48
C HIS A 90 -10.23 -1.43 11.70
#